data_AF-A0A497TJX1-F1
#
_entry.id   AF-A0A497TJX1-F1
#
_cell.length_a   1.000
_cell.length_b   1.000
_cell.length_c   1.000
_cell.angle_alpha   90.00
_cell.angle_beta   90.00
_cell.angle_gamma   90.00
#
_symmetry.space_group_name_H-M   'P 1'
#
loop_
_entity.id
_entity.type
_entity.pdbx_description
1 polymer ?
#
loop_
_entity_poly.entity_id
_entity_poly.type
_entity_poly.pdbx_seq_one_letter_code
_entity_poly.pdbx_strand_id
1 'polypeptide(L)'
;MAVRLVNVHGDRHILQALVMLNTSSLTLKRLAALVWYIGVVVLLTKSSGLFLDAGRSGAGSLWVMLAVLSGLVIGWIKAKYLFVKVCNRNLKRINALKQPMLWQFYRLRFFVFLALMVSLGAYLSRLVQGDYLMLIALAVVELSVATALLVSSHCFWRE
;
A
#
# COMPACT_ATOMS: atom_id res chain seq x y z
N MET A 1 -41.70 18.11 -37.96
CA MET A 1 -40.47 17.61 -38.61
C MET A 1 -39.43 18.73 -38.59
N ALA A 2 -38.49 18.70 -37.65
CA ALA A 2 -37.19 19.40 -37.73
C ALA A 2 -36.39 19.05 -36.47
N VAL A 3 -35.58 18.00 -36.61
CA VAL A 3 -34.52 17.59 -35.67
C VAL A 3 -33.51 18.73 -35.59
N ARG A 4 -33.35 19.35 -34.41
CA ARG A 4 -32.22 20.24 -34.14
C ARG A 4 -31.09 19.42 -33.54
N LEU A 5 -30.07 19.23 -34.37
CA LEU A 5 -28.79 18.62 -34.08
C LEU A 5 -28.10 19.36 -32.91
N VAL A 6 -28.32 18.89 -31.69
CA VAL A 6 -27.49 19.29 -30.53
C VAL A 6 -26.26 18.38 -30.50
N ASN A 7 -25.20 18.89 -31.11
CA ASN A 7 -23.78 18.70 -30.79
C ASN A 7 -23.30 17.28 -30.37
N VAL A 8 -23.28 16.34 -31.31
CA VAL A 8 -22.72 14.98 -31.14
C VAL A 8 -21.18 14.95 -31.20
N HIS A 9 -20.49 16.09 -31.32
CA HIS A 9 -19.02 16.12 -31.48
C HIS A 9 -18.27 16.37 -30.16
N GLY A 10 -18.80 17.21 -29.27
CA GLY A 10 -18.24 17.41 -27.93
C GLY A 10 -18.38 16.18 -27.01
N ASP A 11 -19.54 15.50 -27.09
CA ASP A 11 -19.80 14.29 -26.29
C ASP A 11 -18.95 13.10 -26.72
N ARG A 12 -18.51 13.05 -27.99
CA ARG A 12 -17.65 11.94 -28.45
C ARG A 12 -16.28 11.96 -27.80
N HIS A 13 -15.71 13.11 -27.45
CA HIS A 13 -14.43 13.17 -26.74
C HIS A 13 -14.57 12.81 -25.25
N ILE A 14 -15.68 13.16 -24.62
CA ILE A 14 -15.97 12.81 -23.21
C ILE A 14 -16.34 11.32 -23.10
N LEU A 15 -17.16 10.82 -24.03
CA LEU A 15 -17.46 9.40 -24.16
C LEU A 15 -16.22 8.60 -24.56
N GLN A 16 -15.34 9.12 -25.42
CA GLN A 16 -14.04 8.50 -25.71
C GLN A 16 -13.10 8.55 -24.51
N ALA A 17 -13.08 9.59 -23.69
CA ALA A 17 -12.31 9.62 -22.44
C ALA A 17 -12.85 8.62 -21.40
N LEU A 18 -14.17 8.44 -21.34
CA LEU A 18 -14.84 7.39 -20.55
C LEU A 18 -14.59 5.98 -21.11
N VAL A 19 -14.52 5.82 -22.44
CA VAL A 19 -14.21 4.57 -23.16
C VAL A 19 -12.71 4.24 -23.13
N MET A 20 -11.83 5.24 -23.04
CA MET A 20 -10.37 5.09 -22.91
C MET A 20 -9.92 4.62 -21.52
N LEU A 21 -10.84 4.52 -20.56
CA LEU A 21 -10.60 3.81 -19.31
C LEU A 21 -10.64 2.28 -19.48
N ASN A 22 -10.90 1.75 -20.68
CA ASN A 22 -10.74 0.32 -20.94
C ASN A 22 -9.24 0.01 -21.05
N THR A 23 -8.67 -0.53 -19.99
CA THR A 23 -7.24 -0.81 -19.89
C THR A 23 -7.01 -2.31 -19.87
N SER A 24 -5.85 -2.77 -20.31
CA SER A 24 -5.47 -4.17 -20.11
C SER A 24 -5.35 -4.50 -18.62
N SER A 25 -5.76 -5.72 -18.25
CA SER A 25 -5.56 -6.27 -16.90
C SER A 25 -4.09 -6.18 -16.45
N LEU A 26 -3.13 -6.22 -17.39
CA LEU A 26 -1.71 -6.01 -17.11
C LEU A 26 -1.40 -4.61 -16.54
N THR A 27 -2.03 -3.56 -17.06
CA THR A 27 -1.85 -2.18 -16.57
C THR A 27 -2.39 -2.04 -15.15
N LEU A 28 -3.55 -2.64 -14.85
CA LEU A 28 -4.08 -2.67 -13.48
C LEU A 28 -3.17 -3.41 -12.51
N LYS A 29 -2.55 -4.54 -12.91
CA LYS A 29 -1.56 -5.26 -12.08
C LYS A 29 -0.35 -4.38 -11.78
N ARG A 30 0.18 -3.67 -12.79
CA ARG A 30 1.32 -2.75 -12.62
C ARG A 30 0.98 -1.58 -11.69
N LEU A 31 -0.19 -0.97 -11.84
CA LEU A 31 -0.66 0.09 -10.94
C LEU A 31 -0.83 -0.43 -9.50
N ALA A 32 -1.39 -1.63 -9.34
CA ALA A 32 -1.53 -2.24 -8.03
C ALA A 32 -0.17 -2.54 -7.37
N ALA A 33 0.83 -2.98 -8.15
CA ALA A 33 2.21 -3.17 -7.70
C ALA A 33 2.87 -1.84 -7.31
N LEU A 34 2.67 -0.78 -8.11
CA LEU A 34 3.21 0.56 -7.85
C LEU A 34 2.74 1.09 -6.50
N VAL A 35 1.44 1.00 -6.22
CA VAL A 35 0.89 1.39 -4.91
C VAL A 35 1.48 0.57 -3.76
N TRP A 36 1.75 -0.72 -3.99
CA TRP A 36 2.41 -1.58 -3.02
C TRP A 36 3.84 -1.09 -2.71
N TYR A 37 4.62 -0.79 -3.75
CA TYR A 37 6.00 -0.29 -3.59
C TYR A 37 6.06 1.10 -2.95
N ILE A 38 5.13 2.00 -3.27
CA ILE A 38 5.00 3.29 -2.57
C ILE A 38 4.80 3.03 -1.07
N GLY A 39 3.90 2.10 -0.72
CA GLY A 39 3.68 1.72 0.67
C GLY A 39 4.96 1.22 1.36
N VAL A 40 5.75 0.38 0.68
CA VAL A 40 7.04 -0.09 1.19
C VAL A 40 7.98 1.09 1.48
N VAL A 41 8.20 1.97 0.50
CA VAL A 41 9.14 3.09 0.63
C VAL A 41 8.73 4.04 1.76
N VAL A 42 7.45 4.39 1.83
CA VAL A 42 6.92 5.28 2.88
C VAL A 42 7.14 4.67 4.27
N LEU A 43 6.81 3.39 4.44
CA LEU A 43 6.91 2.72 5.74
C LEU A 43 8.37 2.46 6.17
N LEU A 44 9.25 2.13 5.22
CA LEU A 44 10.69 2.00 5.50
C LEU A 44 11.30 3.33 5.92
N THR A 45 10.96 4.42 5.24
CA THR A 45 11.43 5.76 5.60
C THR A 45 10.96 6.14 7.00
N LYS A 46 9.68 5.89 7.30
CA LYS A 46 9.08 6.20 8.60
C LYS A 46 9.66 5.37 9.74
N SER A 47 9.76 4.06 9.56
CA SER A 47 10.35 3.16 10.58
C SER A 47 11.82 3.46 10.83
N SER A 48 12.59 3.79 9.79
CA SER A 48 13.98 4.24 9.93
C SER A 48 14.09 5.51 10.78
N GLY A 49 13.22 6.50 10.54
CA GLY A 49 13.14 7.70 11.37
C GLY A 49 12.87 7.38 12.85
N LEU A 50 11.91 6.51 13.14
CA LEU A 50 11.58 6.09 14.50
C LEU A 50 12.74 5.35 15.20
N PHE A 51 13.47 4.49 14.49
CA PHE A 51 14.65 3.82 15.06
C PHE A 51 15.80 4.80 15.35
N LEU A 52 16.01 5.80 14.48
CA LEU A 52 17.00 6.85 14.71
C LEU A 52 16.63 7.71 15.92
N ASP A 53 15.35 8.08 16.05
CA ASP A 53 14.87 8.84 17.19
C ASP A 53 14.96 8.04 18.49
N ALA A 54 14.65 6.73 18.46
CA ALA A 54 14.86 5.85 19.61
C ALA A 54 16.33 5.81 20.05
N GLY A 55 17.26 5.72 19.10
CA GLY A 55 18.70 5.77 19.38
C GLY A 55 19.14 7.08 20.02
N ARG A 56 18.60 8.22 19.55
CA ARG A 56 18.84 9.55 20.14
C ARG A 56 18.27 9.68 21.55
N SER A 57 17.13 9.02 21.83
CA SER A 57 16.50 8.98 23.15
C SER A 57 17.15 8.00 24.13
N GLY A 58 18.31 7.40 23.77
CA GLY A 58 19.10 6.55 24.67
C GLY A 58 18.91 5.04 24.48
N ALA A 59 18.20 4.59 23.45
CA ALA A 59 18.13 3.17 23.15
C ALA A 59 19.50 2.61 22.78
N GLY A 60 19.90 1.52 23.43
CA GLY A 60 21.14 0.81 23.09
C GLY A 60 21.10 0.25 21.67
N SER A 61 22.21 0.34 20.94
CA SER A 61 22.33 -0.13 19.55
C SER A 61 21.93 -1.61 19.38
N LEU A 62 22.27 -2.46 20.36
CA LEU A 62 21.89 -3.88 20.37
C LEU A 62 20.36 -4.07 20.41
N TRP A 63 19.65 -3.27 21.21
CA TRP A 63 18.19 -3.31 21.32
C TRP A 63 17.52 -2.89 20.01
N VAL A 64 18.04 -1.84 19.37
CA VAL A 64 17.57 -1.39 18.06
C VAL A 64 17.79 -2.49 17.01
N MET A 65 18.96 -3.13 16.99
CA MET A 65 19.24 -4.22 16.05
C MET A 65 18.30 -5.42 16.24
N LEU A 66 18.08 -5.86 17.49
CA LEU A 66 17.13 -6.93 17.79
C LEU A 66 15.70 -6.57 17.39
N ALA A 67 15.30 -5.31 17.56
CA ALA A 67 14.02 -4.81 17.13
C ALA A 67 13.87 -4.80 15.61
N VAL A 68 14.89 -4.40 14.85
CA VAL A 68 14.88 -4.50 13.39
C VAL A 68 14.66 -5.95 12.97
N LEU A 69 15.44 -6.89 13.52
CA LEU A 69 15.30 -8.31 13.20
C LEU A 69 13.90 -8.86 13.52
N SER A 70 13.35 -8.50 14.68
CA SER A 70 12.00 -8.93 15.06
C SER A 70 10.94 -8.35 14.12
N GLY A 71 11.07 -7.08 13.71
CA GLY A 71 10.21 -6.44 12.71
C GLY A 71 10.22 -7.19 11.37
N LEU A 72 11.40 -7.58 10.89
CA LEU A 72 11.54 -8.37 9.66
C LEU A 72 10.85 -9.74 9.78
N VAL A 73 11.08 -10.46 10.88
CA VAL A 73 10.49 -11.80 11.11
C VAL A 73 8.97 -11.71 11.21
N ILE A 74 8.44 -10.78 12.01
CA ILE A 74 6.99 -10.55 12.14
C ILE A 74 6.40 -10.18 10.79
N GLY A 75 7.09 -9.33 10.03
CA GLY A 75 6.66 -8.92 8.70
C GLY A 75 6.60 -10.07 7.71
N TRP A 76 7.59 -10.95 7.71
CA TRP A 76 7.59 -12.16 6.89
C TRP A 76 6.42 -13.09 7.22
N ILE A 77 6.13 -13.30 8.51
CA ILE A 77 4.96 -14.07 8.96
C ILE A 77 3.67 -13.40 8.43
N LYS A 78 3.49 -12.10 8.65
CA LYS A 78 2.33 -11.34 8.12
C LYS A 78 2.21 -11.44 6.60
N ALA A 79 3.34 -11.46 5.89
CA ALA A 79 3.37 -11.64 4.44
C ALA A 79 2.68 -12.95 4.04
N LYS A 80 3.15 -14.07 4.61
CA LYS A 80 2.69 -15.42 4.28
C LYS A 80 1.21 -15.64 4.61
N TYR A 81 0.76 -15.16 5.76
CA TYR A 81 -0.59 -15.46 6.25
C TYR A 81 -1.67 -14.48 5.80
N LEU A 82 -1.34 -13.20 5.62
CA LEU A 82 -2.31 -12.13 5.37
C LEU A 82 -2.09 -11.48 4.00
N PHE A 83 -0.93 -10.88 3.76
CA PHE A 83 -0.73 -10.04 2.57
C PHE A 83 -0.68 -10.83 1.27
N VAL A 84 -0.07 -12.03 1.24
CA VAL A 84 -0.10 -12.91 0.06
C VAL A 84 -1.53 -13.31 -0.29
N LYS A 85 -2.39 -13.60 0.70
CA LYS A 85 -3.81 -13.90 0.46
C LYS A 85 -4.55 -12.69 -0.11
N VAL A 86 -4.29 -11.49 0.44
CA VAL A 86 -4.89 -10.23 -0.05
C VAL A 86 -4.43 -9.93 -1.48
N CYS A 87 -3.13 -10.06 -1.77
CA CYS A 87 -2.55 -9.83 -3.08
C CYS A 87 -3.16 -10.79 -4.13
N ASN A 88 -3.14 -12.10 -3.87
CA ASN A 88 -3.73 -13.09 -4.76
C ASN A 88 -5.24 -12.85 -4.97
N ARG A 89 -5.96 -12.42 -3.93
CA ARG A 89 -7.38 -12.06 -4.06
C ARG A 89 -7.58 -10.82 -4.95
N ASN A 90 -6.68 -9.85 -4.89
CA ASN A 90 -6.73 -8.68 -5.76
C ASN A 90 -6.42 -9.06 -7.21
N LEU A 91 -5.38 -9.86 -7.45
CA LEU A 91 -4.98 -10.34 -8.78
C LEU A 91 -6.08 -11.19 -9.44
N LYS A 92 -6.62 -12.18 -8.72
CA LYS A 92 -7.77 -12.98 -9.19
C LYS A 92 -8.96 -12.11 -9.59
N ARG A 93 -9.22 -11.03 -8.84
CA ARG A 93 -10.28 -10.07 -9.19
C ARG A 93 -9.94 -9.30 -10.45
N ILE A 94 -8.73 -8.76 -10.58
CA ILE A 94 -8.29 -8.03 -11.78
C ILE A 94 -8.40 -8.92 -13.02
N ASN A 95 -8.03 -10.20 -12.92
CA ASN A 95 -8.14 -11.16 -14.03
C ASN A 95 -9.60 -11.49 -14.40
N ALA A 96 -10.53 -11.42 -13.44
CA ALA A 96 -11.94 -11.70 -13.67
C ALA A 96 -12.71 -10.51 -14.27
N LEU A 97 -12.09 -9.32 -14.40
CA LEU A 97 -12.73 -8.15 -14.99
C LEU A 97 -12.78 -8.29 -16.52
N LYS A 98 -14.00 -8.36 -17.07
CA LYS A 98 -14.21 -8.39 -18.54
C LYS A 98 -13.85 -7.07 -19.24
N GLN A 99 -14.00 -5.95 -18.55
CA GLN A 99 -13.62 -4.60 -19.00
C GLN A 99 -12.92 -3.88 -17.84
N PRO A 100 -11.58 -3.97 -17.73
CA PRO A 100 -10.86 -3.41 -16.60
C PRO A 100 -10.83 -1.88 -16.70
N MET A 101 -11.40 -1.19 -15.70
CA MET A 101 -11.31 0.26 -15.57
C MET A 101 -10.16 0.68 -14.64
N LEU A 102 -9.49 1.81 -14.91
CA LEU A 102 -8.36 2.29 -14.10
C LEU A 102 -8.68 2.35 -12.60
N TRP A 103 -9.88 2.78 -12.22
CA TRP A 103 -10.32 2.90 -10.82
C TRP A 103 -10.54 1.57 -10.10
N GLN A 104 -10.60 0.45 -10.83
CA GLN A 104 -10.86 -0.86 -10.27
C GLN A 104 -9.57 -1.60 -9.86
N PHE A 105 -8.43 -0.93 -9.70
CA PHE A 105 -7.18 -1.58 -9.29
C PHE A 105 -7.17 -2.05 -7.82
N TYR A 106 -7.87 -1.35 -6.91
CA TYR A 106 -8.13 -1.77 -5.52
C TYR A 106 -9.58 -1.58 -5.10
N ARG A 107 -10.03 -2.33 -4.08
CA ARG A 107 -11.34 -2.10 -3.45
C ARG A 107 -11.28 -0.90 -2.51
N LEU A 108 -12.38 -0.15 -2.39
CA LEU A 108 -12.49 0.96 -1.43
C LEU A 108 -12.12 0.56 0.01
N ARG A 109 -12.48 -0.66 0.42
CA ARG A 109 -12.11 -1.22 1.74
C ARG A 109 -10.60 -1.25 2.00
N PHE A 110 -9.78 -1.45 0.95
CA PHE A 110 -8.33 -1.42 1.08
C PHE A 110 -7.82 0.00 1.37
N PHE A 111 -8.38 1.02 0.71
CA PHE A 111 -8.03 2.41 0.98
C PHE A 111 -8.44 2.84 2.40
N VAL A 112 -9.62 2.41 2.87
CA VAL A 112 -10.05 2.66 4.26
C VAL A 112 -9.07 2.02 5.25
N PHE A 113 -8.69 0.76 5.02
CA PHE A 113 -7.71 0.07 5.85
C PHE A 113 -6.35 0.79 5.86
N LEU A 114 -5.87 1.21 4.69
CA LEU A 114 -4.61 1.96 4.56
C LEU A 114 -4.68 3.30 5.29
N ALA A 115 -5.77 4.06 5.09
CA ALA A 115 -5.98 5.35 5.74
C ALA A 115 -6.03 5.24 7.26
N LEU A 116 -6.71 4.21 7.79
CA LEU A 116 -6.73 3.92 9.23
C LEU A 116 -5.33 3.59 9.76
N MET A 117 -4.59 2.73 9.06
CA MET A 117 -3.25 2.34 9.50
C MET A 117 -2.29 3.54 9.50
N VAL A 118 -2.29 4.35 8.45
CA VAL A 118 -1.45 5.55 8.34
C VAL A 118 -1.83 6.58 9.41
N SER A 119 -3.13 6.83 9.60
CA SER A 119 -3.63 7.76 10.62
C SER A 119 -3.26 7.31 12.02
N LEU A 120 -3.44 6.02 12.33
CA LEU A 120 -3.09 5.44 13.61
C LEU A 120 -1.59 5.54 13.87
N GLY A 121 -0.76 5.20 12.87
CA GLY A 121 0.69 5.33 12.99
C GLY A 121 1.13 6.78 13.19
N ALA A 122 0.50 7.75 12.50
CA ALA A 122 0.80 9.17 12.67
C ALA A 122 0.37 9.70 14.04
N TYR A 123 -0.79 9.28 14.53
CA TYR A 123 -1.30 9.61 15.86
C TYR A 123 -0.37 9.08 16.95
N LEU A 124 -0.02 7.78 16.88
CA LEU A 124 0.91 7.16 17.83
C LEU A 124 2.30 7.81 17.79
N SER A 125 2.81 8.16 16.60
CA SER A 125 4.12 8.84 16.49
C SER A 125 4.19 10.14 17.29
N ARG A 126 3.06 10.85 17.45
CA ARG A 126 3.00 12.08 18.26
C ARG A 126 2.94 11.81 19.76
N LEU A 127 2.26 10.74 20.17
CA LEU A 127 2.12 10.37 21.59
C LEU A 127 3.40 9.80 22.20
N VAL A 128 4.25 9.24 21.35
CA VAL A 128 5.39 8.41 21.74
C VAL A 128 6.70 9.23 21.85
N GLN A 129 6.63 10.54 21.67
CA GLN A 129 7.80 11.43 21.75
C GLN A 129 8.43 11.38 23.15
N GLY A 130 9.72 11.02 23.21
CA GLY A 130 10.50 10.96 24.44
C GLY A 130 10.60 9.57 25.08
N ASP A 131 9.79 8.59 24.67
CA ASP A 131 9.87 7.21 25.16
C ASP A 131 10.50 6.29 24.10
N TYR A 132 11.74 5.86 24.35
CA TYR A 132 12.50 5.02 23.42
C TYR A 132 11.88 3.62 23.22
N LEU A 133 11.21 3.06 24.24
CA LEU A 133 10.58 1.73 24.12
C LEU A 133 9.38 1.81 23.20
N MET A 134 8.55 2.84 23.37
CA MET A 134 7.40 3.04 22.50
C MET A 134 7.83 3.40 21.07
N LEU A 135 8.92 4.17 20.88
CA LEU A 135 9.48 4.48 19.56
C LEU A 135 9.92 3.19 18.85
N ILE A 136 10.64 2.31 19.56
CA ILE A 136 11.03 0.99 19.05
C ILE A 136 9.81 0.15 18.70
N ALA A 137 8.82 0.07 19.59
CA ALA A 137 7.61 -0.73 19.35
C ALA A 137 6.87 -0.27 18.09
N LEU A 138 6.69 1.04 17.91
CA LEU A 138 6.06 1.60 16.73
C LEU A 138 6.92 1.35 15.46
N ALA A 139 8.24 1.53 15.56
CA ALA A 139 9.17 1.27 14.46
C ALA A 139 9.10 -0.20 14.00
N VAL A 140 9.03 -1.15 14.93
CA VAL A 140 8.85 -2.59 14.65
C VAL A 140 7.54 -2.85 13.94
N VAL A 141 6.45 -2.23 14.37
CA VAL A 141 5.14 -2.38 13.72
C VAL A 141 5.20 -1.88 12.28
N GLU A 142 5.70 -0.66 12.05
CA GLU A 142 5.81 -0.06 10.72
C GLU A 142 6.75 -0.86 9.80
N LEU A 143 7.91 -1.28 10.31
CA LEU A 143 8.87 -2.14 9.59
C LEU A 143 8.27 -3.50 9.25
N SER A 144 7.48 -4.10 10.16
CA SER A 144 6.82 -5.38 9.90
C SER A 144 5.83 -5.28 8.75
N VAL A 145 5.10 -4.17 8.63
CA VAL A 145 4.17 -3.96 7.51
C VAL A 145 4.93 -3.68 6.21
N ALA A 146 5.99 -2.87 6.26
CA ALA A 146 6.86 -2.64 5.11
C ALA A 146 7.42 -3.95 4.54
N THR A 147 7.92 -4.81 5.43
CA THR A 147 8.45 -6.13 5.08
C THR A 147 7.35 -7.04 4.52
N ALA A 148 6.15 -7.03 5.13
CA ALA A 148 5.03 -7.82 4.65
C ALA A 148 4.59 -7.41 3.24
N LEU A 149 4.56 -6.11 2.94
CA LEU A 149 4.29 -5.57 1.62
C LEU A 149 5.40 -5.99 0.63
N LEU A 150 6.67 -5.80 1.00
CA LEU A 150 7.79 -6.14 0.13
C LEU A 150 7.81 -7.62 -0.23
N VAL A 151 7.70 -8.52 0.75
CA VAL A 151 7.69 -9.96 0.52
C VAL A 151 6.48 -10.40 -0.31
N SER A 152 5.29 -9.84 -0.05
CA SER A 152 4.10 -10.18 -0.83
C SER A 152 4.11 -9.60 -2.24
N SER A 153 4.93 -8.60 -2.53
CA SER A 153 5.02 -7.99 -3.87
C SER A 153 5.41 -8.97 -4.97
N HIS A 154 6.12 -10.06 -4.64
CA HIS A 154 6.47 -11.12 -5.62
C HIS A 154 5.24 -11.72 -6.32
N CYS A 155 4.06 -11.64 -5.69
CA CYS A 155 2.83 -12.17 -6.27
C CYS A 155 2.44 -11.44 -7.57
N PHE A 156 2.81 -10.16 -7.73
CA PHE A 156 2.51 -9.41 -8.95
C PHE A 156 3.24 -9.94 -10.18
N TRP A 157 4.43 -10.54 -10.01
CA TRP A 157 5.29 -11.02 -11.10
C TRP A 157 5.21 -12.53 -11.35
N ARG A 158 4.43 -13.26 -10.54
CA ARG A 158 4.22 -14.70 -10.74
C ARG A 158 3.07 -15.01 -11.71
N GLU A 159 2.22 -14.04 -12.02
CA GLU A 159 1.11 -14.14 -12.99
C GLU A 159 1.37 -13.33 -14.25
#